data_AF-A0A2U2M7L5-F1
#
_entry.id   AF-A0A2U2M7L5-F1
#
_cell.length_a   1.000
_cell.length_b   1.000
_cell.length_c   1.000
_cell.angle_alpha   90.00
_cell.angle_beta   90.00
_cell.angle_gamma   90.00
#
_symmetry.space_group_name_H-M   'P 1'
#
loop_
_entity.id
_entity.type
_entity.pdbx_description
1 polymer ?
#
loop_
_entity_poly.entity_id
_entity_poly.type
_entity_poly.pdbx_seq_one_letter_code
_entity_poly.pdbx_strand_id
1 'polypeptide(L)'
;MAVANNQYINFDLLRYQNEVLDITNKFKGRVGDTQDYIKLFVTSNSYPVDLRGMKLLFGGVDPKQVAHRHYLDFRADQKTDNLEQGRCTVYFDENTFNYQGTWEQAYFKFIDANGNTVSTVDMVLVVLQDRFYAAVGQTANIAIDEFEKEYEKVREAEKRTEDLFNSLSADAKAKFQAAYDEYKQAIQEAYDAIFNAQTGLKVNYTRLQEMAQHIQETLRQAQFHDRPFQFDTVAIMKNYLELQDGDLVITSGWDSKDDGHGNMWQVRAKKHDETPDEINVIALQSGYVAERNLSMISADSLEDIMYGYSIKIVHNQKDYPKPTVFYYENALGTETGGLGSGSFGETLTKLVPCEAEYTDNNSIVVRIPRNFYMDAKPYYKYGDWYLISGNKTIKISLGNVDDSAAKTGDGKGSSYLSHSTGYFNYPTAPSDLRAVYVNDTTERLEWR
;
A
#
# COMPACT_ATOMS: atom_id res chain seq x y z
N MET A 1 -20.42 23.16 -31.14
CA MET A 1 -20.78 22.70 -29.78
C MET A 1 -20.17 21.33 -29.54
N ALA A 2 -18.91 21.25 -29.11
CA ALA A 2 -18.24 19.95 -28.92
C ALA A 2 -17.00 20.06 -28.02
N VAL A 3 -17.13 20.59 -26.78
CA VAL A 3 -16.00 20.58 -25.82
C VAL A 3 -16.41 20.48 -24.33
N ALA A 4 -17.65 20.11 -23.99
CA ALA A 4 -18.10 20.15 -22.57
C ALA A 4 -18.45 18.80 -21.91
N ASN A 5 -18.54 17.68 -22.63
CA ASN A 5 -19.10 16.43 -22.09
C ASN A 5 -18.06 15.42 -21.57
N ASN A 6 -16.78 15.78 -21.43
CA ASN A 6 -15.77 14.80 -21.03
C ASN A 6 -15.77 14.48 -19.52
N GLN A 7 -16.44 15.29 -18.69
CA GLN A 7 -16.48 15.09 -17.23
C GLN A 7 -17.52 14.06 -16.75
N TYR A 8 -18.64 13.90 -17.47
CA TYR A 8 -19.71 12.98 -17.05
C TYR A 8 -19.55 11.61 -17.71
N ILE A 9 -19.91 10.56 -16.97
CA ILE A 9 -20.15 9.22 -17.48
C ILE A 9 -21.63 9.17 -17.86
N ASN A 10 -21.90 8.92 -19.14
CA ASN A 10 -23.28 8.88 -19.63
C ASN A 10 -23.90 7.54 -19.29
N PHE A 11 -25.03 7.57 -18.59
CA PHE A 11 -25.86 6.40 -18.32
C PHE A 11 -27.22 6.55 -18.96
N ASP A 12 -27.53 5.74 -19.97
CA ASP A 12 -28.93 5.59 -20.43
C ASP A 12 -29.61 4.44 -19.67
N LEU A 13 -30.85 4.61 -19.22
CA LEU A 13 -31.63 3.61 -18.51
C LEU A 13 -32.36 2.64 -19.45
N LEU A 14 -32.58 3.00 -20.71
CA LEU A 14 -33.36 2.27 -21.72
C LEU A 14 -32.48 1.52 -22.75
N ARG A 15 -31.30 1.06 -22.35
CA ARG A 15 -30.34 0.42 -23.26
C ARG A 15 -30.86 -0.89 -23.86
N TYR A 16 -30.35 -1.23 -25.05
CA TYR A 16 -30.48 -2.56 -25.63
C TYR A 16 -29.65 -3.58 -24.82
N GLN A 17 -30.18 -4.79 -24.68
CA GLN A 17 -29.68 -5.83 -23.77
C GLN A 17 -28.20 -6.19 -24.04
N ASN A 18 -27.40 -6.25 -22.96
CA ASN A 18 -26.02 -6.77 -22.85
C ASN A 18 -24.83 -5.80 -23.01
N GLU A 19 -25.01 -4.48 -22.99
CA GLU A 19 -23.87 -3.56 -22.98
C GLU A 19 -23.28 -3.37 -21.57
N VAL A 20 -22.09 -3.93 -21.33
CA VAL A 20 -21.26 -3.61 -20.15
C VAL A 20 -20.56 -2.27 -20.39
N LEU A 21 -20.76 -1.31 -19.50
CA LEU A 21 -20.17 0.02 -19.62
C LEU A 21 -18.72 0.03 -19.09
N ASP A 22 -17.74 0.22 -19.98
CA ASP A 22 -16.36 0.41 -19.53
C ASP A 22 -16.12 1.85 -19.06
N ILE A 23 -15.92 2.01 -17.75
CA ILE A 23 -15.65 3.31 -17.12
C ILE A 23 -14.16 3.53 -16.83
N THR A 24 -13.28 2.58 -17.18
CA THR A 24 -11.86 2.56 -16.77
C THR A 24 -11.06 3.78 -17.24
N ASN A 25 -11.46 4.41 -18.35
CA ASN A 25 -10.84 5.64 -18.87
C ASN A 25 -11.34 6.92 -18.17
N LYS A 26 -12.43 6.82 -17.41
CA LYS A 26 -13.12 7.94 -16.75
C LYS A 26 -12.98 7.89 -15.24
N PHE A 27 -12.89 6.69 -14.67
CA PHE A 27 -12.79 6.46 -13.24
C PHE A 27 -11.99 5.18 -12.94
N LYS A 28 -11.12 5.27 -11.95
CA LYS A 28 -10.46 4.12 -11.32
C LYS A 28 -10.48 4.40 -9.82
N GLY A 29 -11.26 3.63 -9.07
CA GLY A 29 -11.28 3.76 -7.62
C GLY A 29 -9.93 3.36 -7.04
N ARG A 30 -9.61 3.82 -5.83
CA ARG A 30 -8.44 3.32 -5.10
C ARG A 30 -8.88 2.72 -3.76
N VAL A 31 -8.21 1.65 -3.35
CA VAL A 31 -8.41 1.11 -2.01
C VAL A 31 -8.09 2.19 -0.97
N GLY A 32 -8.97 2.40 0.01
CA GLY A 32 -8.76 3.36 1.10
C GLY A 32 -9.22 4.81 0.83
N ASP A 33 -9.57 5.18 -0.40
CA ASP A 33 -10.10 6.53 -0.68
C ASP A 33 -11.51 6.70 -0.09
N THR A 34 -11.71 7.73 0.75
CA THR A 34 -12.96 7.96 1.52
C THR A 34 -13.88 9.02 0.91
N GLN A 35 -13.44 9.69 -0.16
CA GLN A 35 -14.21 10.75 -0.84
C GLN A 35 -14.14 10.62 -2.38
N ASP A 36 -13.84 9.43 -2.88
CA ASP A 36 -13.84 9.19 -4.32
C ASP A 36 -15.25 9.40 -4.89
N TYR A 37 -15.32 10.06 -6.05
CA TYR A 37 -16.59 10.39 -6.66
C TYR A 37 -16.58 10.23 -8.18
N ILE A 38 -17.76 9.99 -8.71
CA ILE A 38 -18.02 9.99 -10.15
C ILE A 38 -19.11 10.98 -10.49
N LYS A 39 -19.00 11.56 -11.69
CA LYS A 39 -20.04 12.41 -12.25
C LYS A 39 -20.86 11.62 -13.25
N LEU A 40 -22.17 11.54 -13.03
CA LEU A 40 -23.10 10.81 -13.89
C LEU A 40 -23.99 11.77 -14.66
N PHE A 41 -24.21 11.46 -15.94
CA PHE A 41 -25.29 12.05 -16.71
C PHE A 41 -26.28 10.94 -17.07
N VAL A 42 -27.40 10.90 -16.34
CA VAL A 42 -28.42 9.88 -16.42
C VAL A 42 -29.53 10.31 -17.38
N THR A 43 -29.82 9.46 -18.35
CA THR A 43 -30.81 9.65 -19.40
C THR A 43 -31.68 8.41 -19.53
N SER A 44 -32.83 8.55 -20.15
CA SER A 44 -33.71 7.44 -20.53
C SER A 44 -34.15 7.70 -21.96
N ASN A 45 -33.73 6.84 -22.89
CA ASN A 45 -33.89 7.04 -24.33
C ASN A 45 -33.31 8.40 -24.78
N SER A 46 -32.08 8.70 -24.32
CA SER A 46 -31.37 9.96 -24.58
C SER A 46 -32.00 11.25 -24.01
N TYR A 47 -33.10 11.16 -23.25
CA TYR A 47 -33.69 12.32 -22.56
C TYR A 47 -33.23 12.36 -21.08
N PRO A 48 -32.89 13.53 -20.51
CA PRO A 48 -32.54 13.65 -19.10
C PRO A 48 -33.60 13.09 -18.16
N VAL A 49 -33.16 12.42 -17.10
CA VAL A 49 -34.04 11.88 -16.04
C VAL A 49 -33.98 12.77 -14.81
N ASP A 50 -35.13 13.05 -14.19
CA ASP A 50 -35.17 13.71 -12.89
C ASP A 50 -34.78 12.72 -11.79
N LEU A 51 -33.65 12.97 -11.12
CA LEU A 51 -33.05 12.09 -10.12
C LEU A 51 -33.54 12.38 -8.70
N ARG A 52 -34.37 13.42 -8.49
CA ARG A 52 -34.83 13.78 -7.14
C ARG A 52 -35.70 12.68 -6.55
N GLY A 53 -35.35 12.24 -5.34
CA GLY A 53 -36.04 11.16 -4.65
C GLY A 53 -35.72 9.76 -5.18
N MET A 54 -34.89 9.63 -6.22
CA MET A 54 -34.32 8.34 -6.63
C MET A 54 -33.13 7.97 -5.75
N LYS A 55 -32.82 6.67 -5.70
CA LYS A 55 -31.62 6.14 -5.04
C LYS A 55 -30.76 5.39 -6.05
N LEU A 56 -29.46 5.38 -5.78
CA LEU A 56 -28.52 4.53 -6.51
C LEU A 56 -28.04 3.42 -5.58
N LEU A 57 -27.97 2.19 -6.10
CA LEU A 57 -27.26 1.10 -5.44
C LEU A 57 -26.08 0.72 -6.31
N PHE A 58 -24.89 0.79 -5.73
CA PHE A 58 -23.69 0.16 -6.26
C PHE A 58 -23.63 -1.29 -5.79
N GLY A 59 -23.21 -2.19 -6.67
CA GLY A 59 -22.84 -3.54 -6.27
C GLY A 59 -21.75 -4.13 -7.15
N GLY A 60 -21.10 -5.18 -6.64
CA GLY A 60 -20.05 -5.90 -7.35
C GLY A 60 -19.39 -6.95 -6.47
N VAL A 61 -18.56 -7.79 -7.07
CA VAL A 61 -17.76 -8.80 -6.39
C VAL A 61 -16.30 -8.43 -6.53
N ASP A 62 -15.60 -8.33 -5.40
CA ASP A 62 -14.18 -8.01 -5.41
C ASP A 62 -13.32 -9.22 -5.84
N PRO A 63 -12.02 -9.02 -6.14
CA PRO A 63 -11.13 -10.12 -6.52
C PRO A 63 -10.92 -11.21 -5.45
N LYS A 64 -11.37 -10.99 -4.21
CA LYS A 64 -11.41 -11.99 -3.13
C LYS A 64 -12.75 -12.70 -3.03
N GLN A 65 -13.64 -12.52 -4.01
CA GLN A 65 -14.95 -13.14 -4.07
C GLN A 65 -15.89 -12.69 -2.94
N VAL A 66 -15.69 -11.47 -2.43
CA VAL A 66 -16.61 -10.84 -1.47
C VAL A 66 -17.58 -9.95 -2.24
N ALA A 67 -18.87 -10.12 -1.98
CA ALA A 67 -19.93 -9.32 -2.59
C ALA A 67 -20.16 -8.01 -1.80
N HIS A 68 -20.22 -6.90 -2.51
CA HIS A 68 -20.40 -5.55 -1.97
C HIS A 68 -21.70 -4.95 -2.48
N ARG A 69 -22.38 -4.18 -1.61
CA ARG A 69 -23.62 -3.47 -1.93
C ARG A 69 -23.73 -2.19 -1.11
N HIS A 70 -23.77 -1.05 -1.79
CA HIS A 70 -23.73 0.26 -1.18
C HIS A 70 -24.85 1.13 -1.73
N TYR A 71 -25.61 1.76 -0.85
CA TYR A 71 -26.60 2.76 -1.25
C TYR A 71 -25.91 4.11 -1.34
N LEU A 72 -25.97 4.72 -2.52
CA LEU A 72 -25.32 5.99 -2.81
C LEU A 72 -26.38 7.05 -3.13
N ASP A 73 -26.10 8.27 -2.69
CA ASP A 73 -26.97 9.42 -2.90
C ASP A 73 -26.55 10.20 -4.15
N PHE A 74 -27.55 10.66 -4.91
CA PHE A 74 -27.31 11.65 -5.97
C PHE A 74 -27.15 13.04 -5.36
N ARG A 75 -25.99 13.65 -5.55
CA ARG A 75 -25.72 15.03 -5.11
C ARG A 75 -25.63 15.98 -6.29
N ALA A 76 -26.02 17.22 -6.07
CA ALA A 76 -25.80 18.33 -6.98
C ALA A 76 -24.97 19.43 -6.31
N ASP A 77 -23.86 19.01 -5.70
CA ASP A 77 -22.93 19.88 -4.98
C ASP A 77 -21.74 20.32 -5.85
N GLN A 78 -21.53 19.71 -7.02
CA GLN A 78 -20.49 20.12 -7.96
C GLN A 78 -21.00 21.08 -9.03
N LYS A 79 -20.08 21.89 -9.56
CA LYS A 79 -20.36 22.81 -10.67
C LYS A 79 -20.95 22.03 -11.85
N THR A 80 -22.04 22.55 -12.41
CA THR A 80 -22.85 21.99 -13.51
C THR A 80 -23.75 20.79 -13.20
N ASP A 81 -23.77 20.31 -11.95
CA ASP A 81 -24.75 19.32 -11.53
C ASP A 81 -26.15 19.93 -11.44
N ASN A 82 -27.14 19.13 -11.81
CA ASN A 82 -28.55 19.45 -11.72
C ASN A 82 -29.35 18.14 -11.75
N LEU A 83 -29.93 17.78 -10.59
CA LEU A 83 -30.69 16.53 -10.44
C LEU A 83 -31.91 16.47 -11.36
N GLU A 84 -32.58 17.60 -11.62
CA GLU A 84 -33.73 17.65 -12.54
C GLU A 84 -33.33 17.37 -13.99
N GLN A 85 -32.05 17.60 -14.32
CA GLN A 85 -31.48 17.40 -15.65
C GLN A 85 -30.60 16.15 -15.71
N GLY A 86 -30.73 15.23 -14.77
CA GLY A 86 -29.98 13.97 -14.75
C GLY A 86 -28.48 14.10 -14.54
N ARG A 87 -27.97 15.28 -14.16
CA ARG A 87 -26.53 15.50 -13.93
C ARG A 87 -26.25 15.51 -12.44
N CYS A 88 -25.43 14.58 -11.97
CA CYS A 88 -25.14 14.47 -10.54
C CYS A 88 -23.70 14.03 -10.29
N THR A 89 -23.27 14.25 -9.06
CA THR A 89 -22.08 13.65 -8.47
C THR A 89 -22.52 12.57 -7.49
N VAL A 90 -21.88 11.42 -7.57
CA VAL A 90 -22.08 10.29 -6.65
C VAL A 90 -20.75 10.05 -5.95
N TYR A 91 -20.79 10.06 -4.63
CA TYR A 91 -19.64 9.75 -3.79
C TYR A 91 -19.74 8.30 -3.38
N PHE A 92 -18.64 7.57 -3.51
CA PHE A 92 -18.51 6.25 -2.92
C PHE A 92 -18.29 6.39 -1.42
N ASP A 93 -18.90 5.50 -0.65
CA ASP A 93 -18.74 5.50 0.79
C ASP A 93 -17.36 4.94 1.19
N GLU A 94 -16.94 5.26 2.40
CA GLU A 94 -15.81 4.57 3.02
C GLU A 94 -16.11 3.07 3.02
N ASN A 95 -15.16 2.27 2.55
CA ASN A 95 -15.30 0.83 2.33
C ASN A 95 -16.01 0.39 1.03
N THR A 96 -16.32 1.26 0.07
CA THR A 96 -16.73 0.76 -1.27
C THR A 96 -15.57 -0.03 -1.91
N PHE A 97 -14.33 0.47 -1.84
CA PHE A 97 -13.17 -0.13 -2.50
C PHE A 97 -12.23 -0.76 -1.48
N ASN A 98 -12.45 -2.04 -1.13
CA ASN A 98 -11.66 -2.74 -0.12
C ASN A 98 -10.53 -3.60 -0.69
N TYR A 99 -10.62 -3.97 -1.97
CA TYR A 99 -9.64 -4.80 -2.66
C TYR A 99 -9.31 -4.28 -4.05
N GLN A 100 -8.01 -4.30 -4.35
CA GLN A 100 -7.46 -3.93 -5.64
C GLN A 100 -7.72 -5.00 -6.70
N GLY A 101 -7.87 -4.57 -7.95
CA GLY A 101 -8.04 -5.41 -9.12
C GLY A 101 -9.28 -5.04 -9.93
N THR A 102 -9.61 -5.88 -10.91
CA THR A 102 -10.84 -5.72 -11.69
C THR A 102 -11.97 -6.40 -10.93
N TRP A 103 -13.01 -5.65 -10.61
CA TRP A 103 -14.18 -6.17 -9.90
C TRP A 103 -15.12 -6.89 -10.87
N GLU A 104 -15.62 -8.04 -10.45
CA GLU A 104 -16.54 -8.87 -11.22
C GLU A 104 -17.99 -8.43 -10.96
N GLN A 105 -18.84 -8.50 -11.98
CA GLN A 105 -20.27 -8.16 -11.86
C GLN A 105 -20.51 -6.77 -11.23
N ALA A 106 -19.62 -5.80 -11.47
CA ALA A 106 -19.83 -4.44 -10.97
C ALA A 106 -21.01 -3.79 -11.69
N TYR A 107 -21.93 -3.18 -10.96
CA TYR A 107 -23.13 -2.58 -11.52
C TYR A 107 -23.64 -1.37 -10.73
N PHE A 108 -24.42 -0.53 -11.42
CA PHE A 108 -25.32 0.43 -10.78
C PHE A 108 -26.77 0.04 -10.99
N LYS A 109 -27.54 0.05 -9.90
CA LYS A 109 -28.97 -0.18 -9.88
C LYS A 109 -29.69 1.10 -9.48
N PHE A 110 -30.52 1.62 -10.37
CA PHE A 110 -31.32 2.82 -10.15
C PHE A 110 -32.66 2.42 -9.54
N ILE A 111 -33.03 3.08 -8.45
CA ILE A 111 -34.22 2.78 -7.66
C ILE A 111 -35.09 4.04 -7.63
N ASP A 112 -36.37 3.93 -7.97
CA ASP A 112 -37.31 5.06 -7.95
C ASP A 112 -37.71 5.43 -6.51
N ALA A 113 -38.46 6.54 -6.36
CA ALA A 113 -38.93 7.01 -5.07
C ALA A 113 -39.87 6.04 -4.34
N ASN A 114 -40.45 5.06 -5.06
CA ASN A 114 -41.33 4.04 -4.51
C ASN A 114 -40.56 2.76 -4.13
N GLY A 115 -39.24 2.71 -4.36
CA GLY A 115 -38.40 1.56 -4.08
C GLY A 115 -38.32 0.53 -5.21
N ASN A 116 -38.90 0.81 -6.39
CA ASN A 116 -38.83 -0.11 -7.52
C ASN A 116 -37.49 0.03 -8.23
N THR A 117 -36.94 -1.10 -8.68
CA THR A 117 -35.76 -1.10 -9.55
C THR A 117 -36.14 -0.62 -10.94
N VAL A 118 -35.56 0.49 -11.38
CA VAL A 118 -35.79 1.10 -12.70
C VAL A 118 -34.86 0.50 -13.75
N SER A 119 -33.58 0.33 -13.42
CA SER A 119 -32.57 -0.23 -14.32
C SER A 119 -31.38 -0.75 -13.53
N THR A 120 -30.70 -1.77 -14.06
CA THR A 120 -29.39 -2.24 -13.58
C THR A 120 -28.41 -2.19 -14.75
N VAL A 121 -27.27 -1.56 -14.55
CA VAL A 121 -26.26 -1.35 -15.58
C VAL A 121 -24.94 -1.93 -15.11
N ASP A 122 -24.46 -2.94 -15.80
CA ASP A 122 -23.17 -3.56 -15.56
C ASP A 122 -22.03 -2.68 -16.09
N MET A 123 -20.88 -2.76 -15.44
CA MET A 123 -19.70 -1.98 -15.78
C MET A 123 -18.39 -2.72 -15.53
N VAL A 124 -17.35 -2.28 -16.24
CA VAL A 124 -15.98 -2.64 -15.93
C VAL A 124 -15.45 -1.65 -14.89
N LEU A 125 -15.20 -2.14 -13.67
CA LEU A 125 -14.62 -1.36 -12.58
C LEU A 125 -13.22 -1.88 -12.27
N VAL A 126 -12.23 -0.99 -12.38
CA VAL A 126 -10.86 -1.25 -11.94
C VAL A 126 -10.58 -0.46 -10.67
N VAL A 127 -10.27 -1.17 -9.60
CA VAL A 127 -9.81 -0.60 -8.34
C VAL A 127 -8.30 -0.72 -8.25
N LEU A 128 -7.62 0.41 -8.13
CA LEU A 128 -6.18 0.48 -7.95
C LEU A 128 -5.80 0.10 -6.53
N GLN A 129 -4.64 -0.52 -6.40
CA GLN A 129 -4.03 -0.74 -5.09
C GLN A 129 -3.81 0.58 -4.38
N ASP A 130 -4.11 0.57 -3.08
CA ASP A 130 -3.59 1.61 -2.21
C ASP A 130 -2.07 1.48 -2.18
N ARG A 131 -1.37 2.55 -2.55
CA ARG A 131 0.09 2.59 -2.41
C ARG A 131 0.49 3.11 -1.02
N PHE A 132 -0.48 3.45 -0.17
CA PHE A 132 -0.32 3.88 1.22
C PHE A 132 -1.08 2.97 2.18
N TYR A 133 -0.41 1.96 2.74
CA TYR A 133 -1.01 1.01 3.69
C TYR A 133 -1.34 1.67 5.05
N ALA A 134 -2.62 1.91 5.33
CA ALA A 134 -3.11 2.24 6.68
C ALA A 134 -4.52 1.67 6.96
N ALA A 135 -4.70 0.35 6.91
CA ALA A 135 -5.99 -0.27 7.24
C ALA A 135 -5.87 -1.36 8.32
N VAL A 136 -5.38 -0.99 9.50
CA VAL A 136 -5.63 -1.74 10.74
C VAL A 136 -6.07 -0.75 11.82
N GLY A 137 -7.33 -0.34 11.75
CA GLY A 137 -7.93 0.47 12.81
C GLY A 137 -9.34 1.00 12.54
N GLN A 138 -9.69 1.36 11.31
CA GLN A 138 -10.94 2.10 11.05
C GLN A 138 -12.23 1.25 11.20
N THR A 139 -12.28 0.05 10.64
CA THR A 139 -13.50 -0.78 10.65
C THR A 139 -13.94 -1.20 12.05
N ALA A 140 -13.00 -1.30 12.99
CA ALA A 140 -13.29 -1.68 14.36
C ALA A 140 -13.68 -0.51 15.27
N ASN A 141 -13.13 0.69 15.03
CA ASN A 141 -13.58 1.89 15.73
C ASN A 141 -15.05 2.21 15.39
N ILE A 142 -15.46 2.00 14.13
CA ILE A 142 -16.86 2.17 13.71
C ILE A 142 -17.79 1.19 14.43
N ALA A 143 -17.41 -0.09 14.54
CA ALA A 143 -18.21 -1.08 15.26
C ALA A 143 -18.29 -0.80 16.77
N ILE A 144 -17.21 -0.28 17.37
CA ILE A 144 -17.20 0.16 18.77
C ILE A 144 -18.10 1.38 18.96
N ASP A 145 -18.07 2.36 18.05
CA ASP A 145 -18.88 3.58 18.11
C ASP A 145 -20.38 3.29 17.91
N GLU A 146 -20.74 2.38 16.98
CA GLU A 146 -22.12 1.93 16.79
C GLU A 146 -22.63 1.16 18.02
N PHE A 147 -21.78 0.31 18.60
CA PHE A 147 -22.12 -0.41 19.82
C PHE A 147 -22.28 0.54 21.03
N GLU A 148 -21.41 1.55 21.18
CA GLU A 148 -21.54 2.58 22.22
C GLU A 148 -22.83 3.38 22.07
N LYS A 149 -23.28 3.67 20.84
CA LYS A 149 -24.57 4.32 20.58
C LYS A 149 -25.76 3.44 20.96
N GLU A 150 -25.77 2.16 20.61
CA GLU A 150 -26.84 1.24 21.02
C GLU A 150 -26.84 1.02 22.54
N TYR A 151 -25.66 1.01 23.17
CA TYR A 151 -25.54 0.91 24.62
C TYR A 151 -26.15 2.11 25.35
N GLU A 152 -25.91 3.34 24.89
CA GLU A 152 -26.53 4.52 25.50
C GLU A 152 -28.07 4.51 25.37
N LYS A 153 -28.63 3.94 24.29
CA LYS A 153 -30.09 3.75 24.17
C LYS A 153 -30.62 2.77 25.23
N VAL A 154 -29.91 1.68 25.50
CA VAL A 154 -30.26 0.71 26.54
C VAL A 154 -30.21 1.37 27.92
N ARG A 155 -29.21 2.21 28.18
CA ARG A 155 -29.05 2.96 29.44
C ARG A 155 -30.16 3.99 29.66
N GLU A 156 -30.57 4.70 28.61
CA GLU A 156 -31.72 5.60 28.69
C GLU A 156 -33.03 4.83 28.94
N ALA A 157 -33.19 3.65 28.33
CA ALA A 157 -34.35 2.80 28.56
C ALA A 157 -34.38 2.24 29.99
N GLU A 158 -33.23 1.87 30.57
CA GLU A 158 -33.10 1.47 31.96
C GLU A 158 -33.56 2.60 32.90
N LYS A 159 -33.04 3.82 32.71
CA LYS A 159 -33.46 5.01 33.49
C LYS A 159 -34.97 5.25 33.44
N ARG A 160 -35.55 5.20 32.24
CA ARG A 160 -37.00 5.36 32.06
C ARG A 160 -37.78 4.25 32.78
N THR A 161 -37.26 3.02 32.77
CA THR A 161 -37.88 1.88 33.47
C THR A 161 -37.79 2.04 34.99
N GLU A 162 -36.66 2.53 35.51
CA GLU A 162 -36.45 2.83 36.92
C GLU A 162 -37.38 3.96 37.40
N ASP A 163 -37.53 5.03 36.61
CA ASP A 163 -38.46 6.13 36.89
C ASP A 163 -39.93 5.65 36.89
N LEU A 164 -40.31 4.85 35.89
CA LEU A 164 -41.67 4.29 35.80
C LEU A 164 -41.94 3.35 36.97
N PHE A 165 -41.00 2.46 37.31
CA PHE A 165 -41.10 1.57 38.46
C PHE A 165 -41.24 2.37 39.75
N ASN A 166 -40.45 3.43 39.93
CA ASN A 166 -40.50 4.29 41.10
C ASN A 166 -41.82 5.07 41.23
N SER A 167 -42.52 5.33 40.13
CA SER A 167 -43.84 5.96 40.11
C SER A 167 -45.00 5.04 40.50
N LEU A 168 -44.77 3.71 40.57
CA LEU A 168 -45.80 2.73 40.93
C LEU A 168 -46.17 2.80 42.42
N SER A 169 -47.40 2.36 42.73
CA SER A 169 -47.85 2.18 44.12
C SER A 169 -47.09 1.05 44.82
N ALA A 170 -47.07 1.07 46.15
CA ALA A 170 -46.33 0.09 46.96
C ALA A 170 -46.74 -1.37 46.66
N ASP A 171 -48.05 -1.63 46.49
CA ASP A 171 -48.56 -2.96 46.14
C ASP A 171 -48.17 -3.43 44.73
N ALA A 172 -48.01 -2.49 43.79
CA ALA A 172 -47.56 -2.80 42.43
C ALA A 172 -46.05 -3.07 42.40
N LYS A 173 -45.24 -2.29 43.12
CA LYS A 173 -43.79 -2.52 43.27
C LYS A 173 -43.51 -3.91 43.85
N ALA A 174 -44.21 -4.28 44.92
CA ALA A 174 -44.03 -5.58 45.57
C ALA A 174 -44.29 -6.77 44.63
N LYS A 175 -45.17 -6.60 43.62
CA LYS A 175 -45.48 -7.64 42.62
C LYS A 175 -44.43 -7.77 41.52
N PHE A 176 -43.70 -6.70 41.20
CA PHE A 176 -42.76 -6.65 40.09
C PHE A 176 -41.28 -6.53 40.51
N GLN A 177 -41.00 -6.37 41.80
CA GLN A 177 -39.64 -6.18 42.33
C GLN A 177 -38.66 -7.26 41.89
N ALA A 178 -39.03 -8.53 42.02
CA ALA A 178 -38.14 -9.65 41.66
C ALA A 178 -37.75 -9.64 40.17
N ALA A 179 -38.71 -9.34 39.28
CA ALA A 179 -38.46 -9.26 37.84
C ALA A 179 -37.63 -8.02 37.48
N TYR A 180 -37.83 -6.91 38.21
CA TYR A 180 -37.03 -5.69 38.04
C TYR A 180 -35.58 -5.91 38.47
N ASP A 181 -35.34 -6.58 39.60
CA ASP A 181 -34.01 -6.88 40.12
C ASP A 181 -33.25 -7.86 39.20
N GLU A 182 -33.93 -8.88 38.68
CA GLU A 182 -33.36 -9.84 37.72
C GLU A 182 -32.97 -9.16 36.40
N TYR A 183 -33.82 -8.26 35.89
CA TYR A 183 -33.53 -7.47 34.69
C TYR A 183 -32.30 -6.56 34.88
N LYS A 184 -32.20 -5.89 36.04
CA LYS A 184 -31.06 -5.01 36.37
C LYS A 184 -29.75 -5.80 36.48
N GLN A 185 -29.81 -6.98 37.08
CA GLN A 185 -28.65 -7.86 37.19
C GLN A 185 -28.17 -8.35 35.82
N ALA A 186 -29.08 -8.75 34.92
CA ALA A 186 -28.73 -9.21 33.58
C ALA A 186 -28.05 -8.13 32.74
N ILE A 187 -28.49 -6.86 32.85
CA ILE A 187 -27.84 -5.72 32.19
C ILE A 187 -26.41 -5.52 32.71
N GLN A 188 -26.23 -5.57 34.04
CA GLN A 188 -24.93 -5.39 34.66
C GLN A 188 -23.94 -6.49 34.27
N GLU A 189 -24.38 -7.75 34.24
CA GLU A 189 -23.56 -8.89 33.83
C GLU A 189 -23.12 -8.78 32.35
N ALA A 190 -24.02 -8.32 31.47
CA ALA A 190 -23.70 -8.06 30.08
C ALA A 190 -22.70 -6.89 29.92
N TYR A 191 -22.83 -5.85 30.74
CA TYR A 191 -21.89 -4.72 30.74
C TYR A 191 -20.48 -5.16 31.13
N ASP A 192 -20.37 -5.93 32.21
CA ASP A 192 -19.07 -6.40 32.71
C ASP A 192 -18.40 -7.37 31.72
N ALA A 193 -19.16 -8.25 31.06
CA ALA A 193 -18.60 -9.14 30.04
C ALA A 193 -17.92 -8.37 28.88
N ILE A 194 -18.41 -7.17 28.56
CA ILE A 194 -17.96 -6.40 27.40
C ILE A 194 -16.92 -5.35 27.78
N PHE A 195 -17.17 -4.59 28.83
CA PHE A 195 -16.41 -3.39 29.18
C PHE A 195 -15.54 -3.53 30.43
N ASN A 196 -15.50 -4.69 31.08
CA ASN A 196 -14.60 -4.90 32.21
C ASN A 196 -13.17 -4.49 31.85
N ALA A 197 -12.59 -3.60 32.65
CA ALA A 197 -11.32 -2.94 32.38
C ALA A 197 -10.09 -3.88 32.38
N GLN A 198 -10.25 -5.14 32.78
CA GLN A 198 -9.17 -6.13 32.85
C GLN A 198 -9.39 -7.32 31.90
N THR A 199 -10.63 -7.79 31.78
CA THR A 199 -10.98 -9.03 31.07
C THR A 199 -12.07 -8.88 30.01
N GLY A 200 -12.68 -7.71 29.89
CA GLY A 200 -13.77 -7.46 28.96
C GLY A 200 -13.34 -7.59 27.49
N LEU A 201 -14.29 -7.89 26.62
CA LEU A 201 -14.07 -8.02 25.18
C LEU A 201 -13.36 -6.80 24.56
N LYS A 202 -13.66 -5.57 25.01
CA LYS A 202 -13.01 -4.34 24.52
C LYS A 202 -11.50 -4.34 24.77
N VAL A 203 -11.06 -4.76 25.96
CA VAL A 203 -9.64 -4.81 26.34
C VAL A 203 -8.89 -5.90 25.58
N ASN A 204 -9.51 -7.08 25.42
CA ASN A 204 -8.91 -8.16 24.63
C ASN A 204 -8.79 -7.79 23.14
N TYR A 205 -9.78 -7.06 22.61
CA TYR A 205 -9.74 -6.51 21.27
C TYR A 205 -8.58 -5.52 21.09
N THR A 206 -8.44 -4.53 22.00
CA THR A 206 -7.32 -3.57 21.97
C THR A 206 -5.96 -4.27 22.01
N ARG A 207 -5.79 -5.28 22.88
CA ARG A 207 -4.54 -6.07 22.94
C ARG A 207 -4.24 -6.80 21.64
N LEU A 208 -5.25 -7.42 21.02
CA LEU A 208 -5.08 -8.08 19.71
C LEU A 208 -4.72 -7.09 18.61
N GLN A 209 -5.28 -5.88 18.64
CA GLN A 209 -4.94 -4.80 17.71
C GLN A 209 -3.51 -4.31 17.89
N GLU A 210 -3.05 -4.09 19.12
CA GLU A 210 -1.66 -3.74 19.43
C GLU A 210 -0.69 -4.84 18.95
N MET A 211 -1.03 -6.11 19.19
CA MET A 211 -0.24 -7.24 18.68
C MET A 211 -0.21 -7.29 17.15
N ALA A 212 -1.35 -7.06 16.48
CA ALA A 212 -1.42 -7.01 15.02
C ALA A 212 -0.56 -5.86 14.45
N GLN A 213 -0.61 -4.67 15.06
CA GLN A 213 0.25 -3.53 14.69
C GLN A 213 1.73 -3.86 14.88
N HIS A 214 2.09 -4.53 15.99
CA HIS A 214 3.46 -4.97 16.23
C HIS A 214 3.93 -5.99 15.19
N ILE A 215 3.09 -6.97 14.83
CA ILE A 215 3.38 -7.96 13.78
C ILE A 215 3.55 -7.26 12.42
N GLN A 216 2.70 -6.28 12.11
CA GLN A 216 2.80 -5.51 10.87
C GLN A 216 4.06 -4.65 10.81
N GLU A 217 4.43 -3.98 11.89
CA GLU A 217 5.68 -3.23 11.97
C GLU A 217 6.88 -4.17 11.84
N THR A 218 6.80 -5.37 12.43
CA THR A 218 7.83 -6.42 12.26
C THR A 218 7.93 -6.89 10.79
N LEU A 219 6.81 -7.09 10.10
CA LEU A 219 6.77 -7.47 8.69
C LEU A 219 7.20 -6.33 7.76
N ARG A 220 6.88 -5.07 8.09
CA ARG A 220 7.38 -3.87 7.39
C ARG A 220 8.89 -3.78 7.53
N GLN A 221 9.41 -3.93 8.75
CA GLN A 221 10.85 -4.01 8.98
C GLN A 221 11.47 -5.15 8.15
N ALA A 222 10.85 -6.34 8.13
CA ALA A 222 11.26 -7.49 7.31
C ALA A 222 11.30 -7.21 5.79
N GLN A 223 10.37 -6.42 5.24
CA GLN A 223 10.35 -6.06 3.82
C GLN A 223 11.38 -5.00 3.42
N PHE A 224 11.92 -4.22 4.37
CA PHE A 224 12.91 -3.18 4.12
C PHE A 224 14.29 -3.47 4.75
N HIS A 225 14.53 -4.68 5.25
CA HIS A 225 15.75 -5.01 5.99
C HIS A 225 16.99 -5.09 5.10
N ASP A 226 16.85 -5.54 3.86
CA ASP A 226 18.01 -5.90 3.07
C ASP A 226 18.57 -4.64 2.38
N ARG A 227 19.55 -3.99 3.02
CA ARG A 227 20.52 -3.15 2.29
C ARG A 227 21.39 -4.13 1.52
N PRO A 228 21.31 -4.15 0.18
CA PRO A 228 21.95 -5.22 -0.53
C PRO A 228 23.32 -4.79 -1.01
N PHE A 229 24.38 -5.45 -0.52
CA PHE A 229 25.77 -5.15 -0.86
C PHE A 229 26.32 -6.21 -1.82
N GLN A 230 27.13 -5.78 -2.78
CA GLN A 230 27.87 -6.69 -3.63
C GLN A 230 29.36 -6.59 -3.33
N PHE A 231 30.02 -7.75 -3.13
CA PHE A 231 31.46 -7.84 -3.00
C PHE A 231 32.01 -8.92 -3.90
N ASP A 232 33.21 -8.71 -4.44
CA ASP A 232 33.84 -9.70 -5.32
C ASP A 232 34.08 -11.03 -4.60
N THR A 233 34.41 -11.00 -3.30
CA THR A 233 34.68 -12.22 -2.53
C THR A 233 34.15 -12.14 -1.10
N VAL A 234 33.89 -13.31 -0.51
CA VAL A 234 33.59 -13.45 0.94
C VAL A 234 34.70 -12.84 1.81
N ALA A 235 35.96 -12.86 1.37
CA ALA A 235 37.07 -12.27 2.09
C ALA A 235 36.98 -10.73 2.16
N ILE A 236 36.58 -10.09 1.06
CA ILE A 236 36.37 -8.63 1.01
C ILE A 236 35.19 -8.25 1.91
N MET A 237 34.07 -8.98 1.80
CA MET A 237 32.90 -8.79 2.66
C MET A 237 33.27 -8.85 4.16
N LYS A 238 34.08 -9.82 4.59
CA LYS A 238 34.48 -9.98 6.00
C LYS A 238 35.24 -8.78 6.57
N ASN A 239 35.91 -8.00 5.72
CA ASN A 239 36.65 -6.81 6.10
C ASN A 239 35.78 -5.54 6.05
N TYR A 240 34.52 -5.63 5.59
CA TYR A 240 33.62 -4.49 5.52
C TYR A 240 32.95 -4.24 6.89
N LEU A 241 33.39 -3.18 7.57
CA LEU A 241 32.99 -2.89 8.96
C LEU A 241 31.59 -2.26 9.10
N GLU A 242 30.95 -1.86 8.00
CA GLU A 242 29.67 -1.13 8.03
C GLU A 242 28.43 -2.03 7.77
N LEU A 243 28.62 -3.35 7.65
CA LEU A 243 27.49 -4.30 7.60
C LEU A 243 26.73 -4.28 8.93
N GLN A 244 25.41 -4.27 8.85
CA GLN A 244 24.47 -4.30 9.96
C GLN A 244 23.55 -5.53 9.88
N ASP A 245 22.87 -5.81 10.99
CA ASP A 245 21.89 -6.89 11.09
C ASP A 245 20.79 -6.77 10.02
N GLY A 246 20.56 -7.86 9.29
CA GLY A 246 19.58 -7.91 8.20
C GLY A 246 20.12 -7.45 6.84
N ASP A 247 21.38 -7.02 6.72
CA ASP A 247 21.95 -6.75 5.40
C ASP A 247 22.01 -8.01 4.53
N LEU A 248 21.63 -7.85 3.27
CA LEU A 248 21.78 -8.88 2.25
C LEU A 248 23.11 -8.63 1.55
N VAL A 249 23.94 -9.66 1.45
CA VAL A 249 25.22 -9.56 0.78
C VAL A 249 25.30 -10.60 -0.31
N ILE A 250 25.78 -10.18 -1.47
CA ILE A 250 25.94 -11.00 -2.65
C ILE A 250 27.43 -11.08 -2.96
N THR A 251 27.97 -12.30 -2.92
CA THR A 251 29.42 -12.53 -3.15
C THR A 251 29.65 -13.57 -4.22
N SER A 252 30.75 -13.42 -4.96
CA SER A 252 31.26 -14.50 -5.81
C SER A 252 32.23 -15.38 -5.00
N GLY A 253 31.94 -16.69 -4.91
CA GLY A 253 32.87 -17.70 -4.39
C GLY A 253 32.58 -18.34 -3.01
N TRP A 254 32.49 -19.67 -2.98
CA TRP A 254 33.54 -20.63 -2.54
C TRP A 254 33.01 -22.02 -2.96
N ASP A 255 33.63 -22.61 -3.98
CA ASP A 255 33.26 -23.88 -4.64
C ASP A 255 31.82 -24.02 -5.18
N SER A 256 31.68 -23.76 -6.48
CA SER A 256 30.92 -24.67 -7.34
C SER A 256 31.72 -24.81 -8.63
N LYS A 257 32.05 -26.04 -9.00
CA LYS A 257 32.74 -26.36 -10.25
C LYS A 257 32.26 -25.49 -11.40
N ASP A 258 33.22 -24.82 -11.99
CA ASP A 258 33.16 -23.97 -13.18
C ASP A 258 32.37 -24.66 -14.30
N ASP A 259 31.09 -24.29 -14.45
CA ASP A 259 30.27 -24.56 -15.63
C ASP A 259 30.12 -23.31 -16.52
N GLY A 260 30.92 -22.27 -16.26
CA GLY A 260 30.86 -21.01 -17.00
C GLY A 260 29.62 -20.15 -16.71
N HIS A 261 28.77 -20.50 -15.72
CA HIS A 261 27.52 -19.80 -15.42
C HIS A 261 27.45 -19.09 -14.05
N GLY A 262 28.58 -18.91 -13.35
CA GLY A 262 28.74 -17.89 -12.31
C GLY A 262 27.78 -17.96 -11.12
N ASN A 263 27.76 -19.09 -10.38
CA ASN A 263 26.96 -19.19 -9.15
C ASN A 263 27.36 -18.11 -8.12
N MET A 264 26.38 -17.27 -7.72
CA MET A 264 26.52 -16.24 -6.70
C MET A 264 25.90 -16.70 -5.39
N TRP A 265 26.51 -16.34 -4.25
CA TRP A 265 25.98 -16.69 -2.93
C TRP A 265 25.19 -15.52 -2.36
N GLN A 266 23.97 -15.79 -1.88
CA GLN A 266 23.26 -14.88 -0.98
C GLN A 266 23.70 -15.16 0.44
N VAL A 267 24.14 -14.12 1.13
CA VAL A 267 24.61 -14.16 2.51
C VAL A 267 23.80 -13.13 3.28
N ARG A 268 23.02 -13.56 4.26
CA ARG A 268 22.25 -12.65 5.11
C ARG A 268 22.96 -12.48 6.45
N ALA A 269 23.25 -11.24 6.84
CA ALA A 269 23.71 -10.93 8.19
C ALA A 269 22.56 -11.18 9.19
N LYS A 270 22.81 -12.04 10.18
CA LYS A 270 21.81 -12.44 11.17
C LYS A 270 21.84 -11.49 12.37
N LYS A 271 20.66 -11.30 12.97
CA LYS A 271 20.55 -10.58 14.24
C LYS A 271 21.28 -11.34 15.35
N HIS A 272 21.75 -10.62 16.35
CA HIS A 272 22.47 -11.20 17.49
C HIS A 272 21.70 -12.33 18.22
N ASP A 273 20.36 -12.30 18.17
CA ASP A 273 19.44 -13.25 18.80
C ASP A 273 18.82 -14.27 17.81
N GLU A 274 19.14 -14.18 16.52
CA GLU A 274 18.64 -15.13 15.51
C GLU A 274 19.50 -16.41 15.51
N THR A 275 18.88 -17.56 15.74
CA THR A 275 19.59 -18.86 15.78
C THR A 275 20.09 -19.24 14.37
N PRO A 276 21.41 -19.41 14.15
CA PRO A 276 21.96 -19.82 12.86
C PRO A 276 21.66 -21.30 12.56
N ASP A 277 21.67 -21.69 11.29
CA ASP A 277 21.48 -23.10 10.87
C ASP A 277 22.64 -24.05 11.23
N GLU A 278 23.66 -23.53 11.94
CA GLU A 278 24.93 -24.17 12.35
C GLU A 278 25.82 -24.73 11.22
N ILE A 279 25.28 -24.91 10.01
CA ILE A 279 25.92 -25.61 8.89
C ILE A 279 26.53 -24.62 7.89
N ASN A 280 25.88 -23.48 7.67
CA ASN A 280 26.22 -22.48 6.64
C ASN A 280 26.64 -21.13 7.25
N VAL A 281 27.37 -21.20 8.37
CA VAL A 281 27.71 -20.03 9.19
C VAL A 281 29.02 -19.36 8.76
N ILE A 282 28.97 -18.04 8.55
CA ILE A 282 30.14 -17.17 8.33
C ILE A 282 30.28 -16.21 9.52
N ALA A 283 31.40 -16.28 10.24
CA ALA A 283 31.76 -15.26 11.23
C ALA A 283 32.26 -13.98 10.54
N LEU A 284 31.69 -12.83 10.93
CA LEU A 284 32.10 -11.50 10.49
C LEU A 284 33.00 -10.83 11.55
N GLN A 285 33.94 -9.98 11.12
CA GLN A 285 34.86 -9.29 12.05
C GLN A 285 34.16 -8.34 13.03
N SER A 286 32.96 -7.89 12.67
CA SER A 286 32.08 -7.05 13.50
C SER A 286 31.45 -7.78 14.69
N GLY A 287 31.66 -9.09 14.84
CA GLY A 287 31.04 -9.91 15.89
C GLY A 287 29.67 -10.49 15.52
N TYR A 288 29.19 -10.22 14.30
CA TYR A 288 27.96 -10.79 13.76
C TYR A 288 28.18 -12.13 13.07
N VAL A 289 27.08 -12.87 12.92
CA VAL A 289 27.02 -14.16 12.23
C VAL A 289 26.22 -13.97 10.94
N ALA A 290 26.66 -14.56 9.83
CA ALA A 290 25.89 -14.57 8.59
C ALA A 290 25.60 -16.00 8.14
N GLU A 291 24.46 -16.21 7.49
CA GLU A 291 24.04 -17.52 6.98
C GLU A 291 24.06 -17.51 5.44
N ARG A 292 24.59 -18.58 4.83
CA ARG A 292 24.65 -18.73 3.37
C ARG A 292 23.41 -19.45 2.86
N ASN A 293 22.82 -18.91 1.81
CA ASN A 293 21.87 -19.62 0.96
C ASN A 293 22.43 -19.69 -0.46
N LEU A 294 22.45 -20.91 -1.03
CA LEU A 294 22.73 -21.10 -2.45
C LEU A 294 21.47 -20.71 -3.21
N SER A 295 21.50 -19.61 -3.96
CA SER A 295 20.43 -19.25 -4.89
C SER A 295 20.99 -19.04 -6.29
N MET A 296 20.32 -19.58 -7.30
CA MET A 296 20.61 -19.25 -8.69
C MET A 296 20.02 -17.86 -8.98
N ILE A 297 20.84 -16.82 -8.89
CA ILE A 297 20.48 -15.49 -9.37
C ILE A 297 20.94 -15.40 -10.82
N SER A 298 20.01 -15.39 -11.79
CA SER A 298 20.35 -15.10 -13.18
C SER A 298 20.90 -13.68 -13.28
N ALA A 299 21.95 -13.48 -14.08
CA ALA A 299 22.62 -12.20 -14.30
C ALA A 299 21.65 -11.06 -14.65
N ASP A 300 20.50 -11.38 -15.26
CA ASP A 300 19.44 -10.42 -15.62
C ASP A 300 18.69 -9.81 -14.41
N SER A 301 18.88 -10.31 -13.19
CA SER A 301 18.18 -9.84 -11.98
C SER A 301 19.07 -9.19 -10.91
N LEU A 302 20.38 -9.46 -10.88
CA LEU A 302 21.25 -8.96 -9.81
C LEU A 302 21.47 -7.45 -9.93
N GLU A 303 21.88 -7.03 -11.13
CA GLU A 303 22.14 -5.62 -11.43
C GLU A 303 20.89 -4.77 -11.24
N ASP A 304 19.71 -5.35 -11.51
CA ASP A 304 18.44 -4.66 -11.38
C ASP A 304 17.95 -4.55 -9.92
N ILE A 305 18.29 -5.53 -9.07
CA ILE A 305 18.03 -5.43 -7.63
C ILE A 305 19.01 -4.44 -7.00
N MET A 306 20.30 -4.46 -7.38
CA MET A 306 21.36 -3.62 -6.78
C MET A 306 21.39 -2.19 -7.32
N TYR A 307 21.03 -2.00 -8.58
CA TYR A 307 21.29 -0.76 -9.32
C TYR A 307 20.13 -0.40 -10.26
N GLY A 308 18.92 -0.93 -10.00
CA GLY A 308 17.72 -0.69 -10.81
C GLY A 308 17.07 0.68 -10.56
N TYR A 309 17.55 1.48 -9.61
CA TYR A 309 17.09 2.85 -9.42
C TYR A 309 18.21 3.85 -9.73
N SER A 310 17.98 4.68 -10.76
CA SER A 310 18.96 5.63 -11.26
C SER A 310 18.57 7.06 -10.91
N ILE A 311 19.51 7.82 -10.35
CA ILE A 311 19.33 9.22 -9.94
C ILE A 311 20.38 10.07 -10.65
N LYS A 312 19.95 10.89 -11.60
CA LYS A 312 20.80 11.86 -12.30
C LYS A 312 20.88 13.16 -11.53
N ILE A 313 22.10 13.59 -11.21
CA ILE A 313 22.42 14.89 -10.62
C ILE A 313 23.27 15.68 -11.62
N VAL A 314 22.94 16.95 -11.81
CA VAL A 314 23.79 17.92 -12.51
C VAL A 314 24.47 18.78 -11.42
N HIS A 315 25.74 18.50 -11.12
CA HIS A 315 26.47 19.08 -9.99
C HIS A 315 27.38 20.25 -10.38
N ASN A 316 27.81 20.34 -11.65
CA ASN A 316 28.66 21.43 -12.19
C ASN A 316 30.02 21.63 -11.47
N GLN A 317 30.55 20.59 -10.83
CA GLN A 317 31.79 20.68 -10.06
C GLN A 317 33.05 20.55 -10.93
N LYS A 318 32.90 20.27 -12.24
CA LYS A 318 34.01 20.05 -13.19
C LYS A 318 34.96 18.92 -12.77
N ASP A 319 34.43 17.93 -12.07
CA ASP A 319 35.16 16.80 -11.50
C ASP A 319 34.28 15.53 -11.49
N TYR A 320 34.81 14.40 -11.02
CA TYR A 320 34.13 13.11 -10.91
C TYR A 320 33.97 12.67 -9.44
N PRO A 321 33.12 13.36 -8.64
CA PRO A 321 33.03 13.16 -7.20
C PRO A 321 32.32 11.85 -6.84
N LYS A 322 32.95 11.00 -6.02
CA LYS A 322 32.36 9.75 -5.55
C LYS A 322 31.17 10.02 -4.61
N PRO A 323 29.96 9.49 -4.90
CA PRO A 323 28.78 9.72 -4.08
C PRO A 323 28.77 8.85 -2.82
N THR A 324 28.15 9.37 -1.78
CA THR A 324 27.72 8.63 -0.58
C THR A 324 26.22 8.83 -0.41
N VAL A 325 25.46 7.73 -0.31
CA VAL A 325 24.00 7.78 -0.27
C VAL A 325 23.47 7.33 1.10
N PHE A 326 22.58 8.12 1.67
CA PHE A 326 21.86 7.79 2.90
C PHE A 326 20.36 7.75 2.64
N TYR A 327 19.68 6.80 3.27
CA TYR A 327 18.23 6.76 3.38
C TYR A 327 17.84 6.98 4.84
N TYR A 328 16.79 7.73 5.10
CA TYR A 328 16.20 7.86 6.43
C TYR A 328 14.72 8.27 6.35
N GLU A 329 13.99 8.03 7.43
CA GLU A 329 12.58 8.37 7.58
C GLU A 329 12.37 9.39 8.70
N ASN A 330 11.31 10.19 8.60
CA ASN A 330 10.86 11.15 9.62
C ASN A 330 11.91 12.21 9.96
N ALA A 331 12.71 12.66 9.00
CA ALA A 331 13.54 13.84 9.21
C ALA A 331 12.67 15.05 9.56
N LEU A 332 13.26 16.03 10.25
CA LEU A 332 12.56 17.24 10.69
C LEU A 332 11.78 17.90 9.55
N GLY A 333 10.47 18.04 9.72
CA GLY A 333 9.53 18.60 8.74
C GLY A 333 8.93 17.58 7.76
N THR A 334 9.24 16.29 7.91
CA THR A 334 8.68 15.19 7.10
C THR A 334 7.87 14.18 7.92
N GLU A 335 7.73 14.40 9.23
CA GLU A 335 7.03 13.49 10.14
C GLU A 335 5.54 13.38 9.78
N THR A 336 5.00 12.15 9.78
CA THR A 336 3.62 11.86 9.36
C THR A 336 2.55 12.58 10.22
N GLY A 337 2.82 12.81 11.51
CA GLY A 337 1.91 13.54 12.40
C GLY A 337 2.28 15.03 12.61
N GLY A 338 3.21 15.57 11.82
CA GLY A 338 3.75 16.92 11.99
C GLY A 338 4.91 16.99 12.99
N LEU A 339 5.49 18.19 13.11
CA LEU A 339 6.71 18.42 13.88
C LEU A 339 6.55 17.91 15.33
N GLY A 340 7.41 16.98 15.75
CA GLY A 340 7.42 16.44 17.11
C GLY A 340 6.40 15.34 17.41
N SER A 341 5.70 14.82 16.40
CA SER A 341 4.69 13.74 16.54
C SER A 341 5.28 12.32 16.69
N GLY A 342 6.60 12.18 16.85
CA GLY A 342 7.31 10.91 16.95
C GLY A 342 8.70 11.05 17.57
N SER A 343 9.61 10.10 17.27
CA SER A 343 11.01 10.19 17.69
C SER A 343 11.64 11.48 17.14
N PHE A 344 12.37 12.22 17.98
CA PHE A 344 12.93 13.51 17.59
C PHE A 344 14.19 13.32 16.73
N GLY A 345 14.14 13.79 15.48
CA GLY A 345 15.22 13.64 14.49
C GLY A 345 14.88 12.58 13.44
N GLU A 346 15.88 12.17 12.67
CA GLU A 346 15.72 11.11 11.68
C GLU A 346 15.68 9.72 12.32
N THR A 347 14.96 8.80 11.66
CA THR A 347 14.82 7.40 12.06
C THR A 347 15.20 6.50 10.89
N LEU A 348 15.55 5.24 11.18
CA LEU A 348 15.90 4.24 10.16
C LEU A 348 17.00 4.71 9.19
N THR A 349 18.00 5.43 9.71
CA THR A 349 19.14 5.90 8.91
C THR A 349 19.97 4.72 8.41
N LYS A 350 20.14 4.65 7.10
CA LYS A 350 20.81 3.56 6.38
C LYS A 350 21.80 4.14 5.38
N LEU A 351 23.03 3.64 5.39
CA LEU A 351 23.95 3.83 4.27
C LEU A 351 23.51 2.93 3.12
N VAL A 352 23.27 3.52 1.95
CA VAL A 352 22.79 2.81 0.76
C VAL A 352 23.97 2.57 -0.19
N PRO A 353 24.24 1.31 -0.58
CA PRO A 353 25.26 1.02 -1.58
C PRO A 353 24.88 1.67 -2.92
N CYS A 354 25.87 2.20 -3.62
CA CYS A 354 25.64 2.92 -4.87
C CYS A 354 26.77 2.71 -5.85
N GLU A 355 26.44 2.83 -7.13
CA GLU A 355 27.39 2.94 -8.24
C GLU A 355 27.29 4.34 -8.87
N ALA A 356 28.43 4.85 -9.33
CA ALA A 356 28.53 6.15 -9.97
C ALA A 356 28.90 6.00 -11.44
N GLU A 357 28.02 6.47 -12.31
CA GLU A 357 28.29 6.60 -13.74
C GLU A 357 28.43 8.07 -14.11
N TYR A 358 29.47 8.40 -14.88
CA TYR A 358 29.74 9.78 -15.30
C TYR A 358 29.68 9.88 -16.82
N THR A 359 28.75 10.68 -17.32
CA THR A 359 28.70 11.02 -18.76
C THR A 359 29.62 12.18 -19.10
N ASP A 360 29.86 13.07 -18.14
CA ASP A 360 30.71 14.25 -18.23
C ASP A 360 31.16 14.67 -16.82
N ASN A 361 32.02 15.68 -16.71
CA ASN A 361 32.55 16.16 -15.42
C ASN A 361 31.62 17.11 -14.67
N ASN A 362 30.38 17.30 -15.13
CA ASN A 362 29.37 18.15 -14.47
C ASN A 362 28.10 17.38 -14.08
N SER A 363 28.01 16.10 -14.42
CA SER A 363 26.85 15.27 -14.18
C SER A 363 27.26 13.88 -13.70
N ILE A 364 26.47 13.34 -12.78
CA ILE A 364 26.60 11.99 -12.26
C ILE A 364 25.25 11.29 -12.32
N VAL A 365 25.25 10.01 -12.68
CA VAL A 365 24.13 9.10 -12.47
C VAL A 365 24.51 8.19 -11.31
N VAL A 366 23.80 8.33 -10.20
CA VAL A 366 23.95 7.50 -9.01
C VAL A 366 22.93 6.37 -9.12
N ARG A 367 23.42 5.14 -9.25
CA ARG A 367 22.58 3.93 -9.30
C ARG A 367 22.54 3.29 -7.93
N ILE A 368 21.34 3.03 -7.43
CA ILE A 368 21.08 2.43 -6.12
C ILE A 368 20.06 1.29 -6.23
N PRO A 369 19.89 0.50 -5.17
CA PRO A 369 18.97 -0.62 -5.19
C PRO A 369 17.52 -0.21 -5.42
N ARG A 370 16.78 -1.02 -6.20
CA ARG A 370 15.41 -0.70 -6.62
C ARG A 370 14.44 -0.54 -5.44
N ASN A 371 14.67 -1.22 -4.31
CA ASN A 371 13.84 -1.11 -3.12
C ASN A 371 13.84 0.30 -2.47
N PHE A 372 14.81 1.15 -2.82
CA PHE A 372 14.84 2.56 -2.42
C PHE A 372 14.15 3.51 -3.41
N TYR A 373 13.45 2.99 -4.42
CA TYR A 373 12.78 3.84 -5.41
C TYR A 373 11.83 4.86 -4.79
N MET A 374 11.96 6.10 -5.23
CA MET A 374 11.06 7.20 -4.93
C MET A 374 10.73 7.94 -6.22
N ASP A 375 9.46 8.24 -6.44
CA ASP A 375 9.03 9.11 -7.53
C ASP A 375 9.24 10.59 -7.14
N ALA A 376 10.50 10.99 -7.02
CA ALA A 376 10.91 12.32 -6.58
C ALA A 376 12.15 12.78 -7.37
N LYS A 377 12.21 14.08 -7.68
CA LYS A 377 13.38 14.67 -8.35
C LYS A 377 14.45 15.06 -7.31
N PRO A 378 15.74 14.87 -7.61
CA PRO A 378 16.80 15.37 -6.76
C PRO A 378 16.80 16.89 -6.75
N TYR A 379 16.89 17.49 -5.56
CA TYR A 379 17.07 18.92 -5.38
C TYR A 379 18.25 19.22 -4.46
N TYR A 380 18.92 20.34 -4.68
CA TYR A 380 20.11 20.74 -3.92
C TYR A 380 19.75 21.54 -2.67
N LYS A 381 20.33 21.19 -1.53
CA LYS A 381 20.20 21.96 -0.28
C LYS A 381 21.38 21.68 0.65
N TYR A 382 21.86 22.67 1.40
CA TYR A 382 22.83 22.45 2.49
C TYR A 382 24.06 21.59 2.14
N GLY A 383 24.64 21.74 0.95
CA GLY A 383 25.84 20.97 0.54
C GLY A 383 25.55 19.62 -0.13
N ASP A 384 24.30 19.17 -0.20
CA ASP A 384 23.96 17.83 -0.69
C ASP A 384 22.70 17.84 -1.57
N TRP A 385 22.41 16.71 -2.21
CA TRP A 385 21.18 16.50 -2.97
C TRP A 385 20.21 15.62 -2.20
N TYR A 386 18.93 15.95 -2.28
CA TYR A 386 17.87 15.26 -1.55
C TYR A 386 16.75 14.85 -2.48
N LEU A 387 16.17 13.69 -2.21
CA LEU A 387 14.90 13.25 -2.76
C LEU A 387 13.98 13.00 -1.57
N ILE A 388 12.81 13.65 -1.55
CA ILE A 388 11.84 13.50 -0.46
C ILE A 388 10.50 13.05 -1.03
N SER A 389 9.91 12.03 -0.42
CA SER A 389 8.56 11.56 -0.72
C SER A 389 7.86 11.15 0.58
N GLY A 390 6.86 11.95 0.99
CA GLY A 390 6.23 11.80 2.29
C GLY A 390 7.25 11.93 3.43
N ASN A 391 7.33 10.90 4.28
CA ASN A 391 8.28 10.84 5.40
C ASN A 391 9.65 10.26 5.03
N LYS A 392 9.86 9.83 3.78
CA LYS A 392 11.10 9.19 3.35
C LYS A 392 12.04 10.19 2.68
N THR A 393 13.32 10.07 2.98
CA THR A 393 14.35 10.93 2.40
C THR A 393 15.53 10.09 1.92
N ILE A 394 16.01 10.38 0.71
CA ILE A 394 17.33 9.97 0.23
C ILE A 394 18.20 11.22 0.20
N LYS A 395 19.37 11.15 0.84
CA LYS A 395 20.42 12.15 0.80
C LYS A 395 21.61 11.61 -0.01
N ILE A 396 22.09 12.38 -0.97
CA ILE A 396 23.26 12.06 -1.79
C ILE A 396 24.29 13.14 -1.56
N SER A 397 25.40 12.75 -0.94
CA SER A 397 26.55 13.61 -0.71
C SER A 397 27.62 13.36 -1.75
N LEU A 398 28.16 14.43 -2.33
CA LEU A 398 29.29 14.39 -3.26
C LEU A 398 30.60 14.86 -2.58
N GLY A 399 30.60 14.99 -1.26
CA GLY A 399 31.72 15.55 -0.49
C GLY A 399 31.74 17.08 -0.55
N ASN A 400 32.93 17.67 -0.71
CA ASN A 400 33.08 19.12 -0.77
C ASN A 400 32.58 19.65 -2.11
N VAL A 401 31.54 20.48 -2.08
CA VAL A 401 30.92 21.08 -3.27
C VAL A 401 30.90 22.60 -3.22
N ASP A 402 31.07 23.21 -4.39
CA ASP A 402 30.77 24.63 -4.64
C ASP A 402 29.25 24.82 -4.72
N ASP A 403 28.68 25.42 -3.66
CA ASP A 403 27.26 25.76 -3.54
C ASP A 403 26.72 26.57 -4.72
N SER A 404 27.51 27.51 -5.25
CA SER A 404 27.07 28.38 -6.34
C SER A 404 26.96 27.58 -7.63
N ALA A 405 27.94 26.73 -7.91
CA ALA A 405 27.90 25.83 -9.05
C ALA A 405 26.75 24.80 -8.92
N ALA A 406 26.58 24.19 -7.77
CA ALA A 406 25.54 23.21 -7.51
C ALA A 406 24.13 23.79 -7.73
N LYS A 407 23.86 25.00 -7.21
CA LYS A 407 22.58 25.71 -7.41
C LYS A 407 22.24 25.97 -8.87
N THR A 408 23.22 26.15 -9.75
CA THR A 408 22.95 26.32 -11.20
C THR A 408 22.55 25.02 -11.91
N GLY A 409 22.88 23.88 -11.32
CA GLY A 409 22.49 22.55 -11.78
C GLY A 409 21.17 22.05 -11.16
N ASP A 410 20.74 22.66 -10.06
CA ASP A 410 19.53 22.28 -9.33
C ASP A 410 18.28 22.26 -10.21
N GLY A 411 17.38 21.30 -9.95
CA GLY A 411 16.16 21.06 -10.73
C GLY A 411 16.37 20.49 -12.14
N LYS A 412 17.60 20.36 -12.63
CA LYS A 412 17.92 19.73 -13.94
C LYS A 412 18.18 18.23 -13.84
N GLY A 413 18.27 17.71 -12.62
CA GLY A 413 18.36 16.28 -12.36
C GLY A 413 17.04 15.55 -12.59
N SER A 414 17.11 14.23 -12.60
CA SER A 414 15.96 13.34 -12.74
C SER A 414 16.22 12.05 -11.99
N SER A 415 15.18 11.28 -11.76
CA SER A 415 15.30 9.92 -11.23
C SER A 415 14.39 9.01 -12.05
N TYR A 416 14.77 7.75 -12.20
CA TYR A 416 13.96 6.77 -12.91
C TYR A 416 14.29 5.37 -12.46
N LEU A 417 13.29 4.49 -12.54
CA LEU A 417 13.45 3.06 -12.36
C LEU A 417 13.75 2.40 -13.70
N SER A 418 14.76 1.53 -13.77
CA SER A 418 15.07 0.69 -14.94
C SER A 418 13.83 -0.11 -15.38
N HIS A 419 13.68 -0.33 -16.69
CA HIS A 419 12.54 -1.02 -17.28
C HIS A 419 12.72 -2.54 -17.42
N SER A 420 13.77 -3.13 -16.84
CA SER A 420 13.93 -4.59 -16.81
C SER A 420 13.01 -5.22 -15.76
N THR A 421 12.50 -6.39 -16.11
CA THR A 421 11.45 -7.16 -15.46
C THR A 421 11.79 -7.50 -14.00
N GLY A 422 11.37 -6.65 -13.07
CA GLY A 422 11.50 -6.92 -11.64
C GLY A 422 10.70 -8.15 -11.23
N TYR A 423 11.32 -9.03 -10.42
CA TYR A 423 10.81 -9.93 -9.36
C TYR A 423 9.51 -10.75 -9.54
N PHE A 424 8.74 -10.57 -10.61
CA PHE A 424 7.55 -11.34 -10.94
C PHE A 424 7.61 -11.73 -12.42
N ASN A 425 7.76 -13.02 -12.66
CA ASN A 425 7.83 -13.67 -13.98
C ASN A 425 6.84 -13.06 -15.00
N TYR A 426 7.36 -12.48 -16.08
CA TYR A 426 6.73 -12.69 -17.38
C TYR A 426 7.32 -13.96 -17.98
N PRO A 427 6.53 -14.80 -18.68
CA PRO A 427 7.07 -15.97 -19.37
C PRO A 427 8.14 -15.52 -20.36
N THR A 428 9.38 -15.93 -20.12
CA THR A 428 10.48 -15.75 -21.06
C THR A 428 10.31 -16.73 -22.23
N ALA A 429 10.78 -16.32 -23.40
CA ALA A 429 10.81 -17.23 -24.55
C ALA A 429 11.74 -18.42 -24.23
N PRO A 430 11.36 -19.66 -24.62
CA PRO A 430 12.22 -20.81 -24.42
C PRO A 430 13.61 -20.60 -25.02
N SER A 431 14.62 -20.97 -24.25
CA SER A 431 16.03 -20.92 -24.61
C SER A 431 16.53 -22.32 -24.97
N ASP A 432 17.68 -22.42 -25.63
CA ASP A 432 18.30 -23.72 -26.00
C ASP A 432 17.37 -24.66 -26.80
N LEU A 433 16.69 -24.12 -27.82
CA LEU A 433 15.92 -24.94 -28.75
C LEU A 433 16.86 -25.87 -29.51
N ARG A 434 16.71 -27.17 -29.31
CA ARG A 434 17.44 -28.19 -30.05
C ARG A 434 16.54 -29.31 -30.52
N ALA A 435 16.68 -29.68 -31.78
CA ALA A 435 16.04 -30.84 -32.34
C ALA A 435 16.92 -32.07 -32.08
N VAL A 436 16.38 -33.06 -31.37
CA VAL A 436 17.03 -34.35 -31.14
C VAL A 436 16.34 -35.38 -32.02
N TYR A 437 17.09 -36.01 -32.94
CA TYR A 437 16.57 -37.08 -33.78
C TYR A 437 16.10 -38.26 -32.91
N VAL A 438 14.82 -38.59 -33.01
CA VAL A 438 14.26 -39.80 -32.40
C VAL A 438 14.37 -40.95 -33.40
N ASN A 439 14.17 -40.69 -34.69
CA ASN A 439 14.44 -41.58 -35.83
C ASN A 439 14.49 -40.79 -37.16
N ASP A 440 14.70 -41.49 -38.27
CA ASP A 440 14.86 -40.94 -39.63
C ASP A 440 13.66 -40.14 -40.16
N THR A 441 12.53 -40.16 -39.47
CA THR A 441 11.30 -39.44 -39.84
C THR A 441 10.75 -38.56 -38.72
N THR A 442 11.42 -38.46 -37.56
CA THR A 442 10.89 -37.77 -36.38
C THR A 442 12.00 -37.15 -35.53
N GLU A 443 11.85 -35.87 -35.22
CA GLU A 443 12.68 -35.13 -34.28
C GLU A 443 11.87 -34.72 -33.04
N ARG A 444 12.52 -34.70 -31.88
CA ARG A 444 11.99 -34.17 -30.63
C ARG A 444 12.61 -32.81 -30.38
N LEU A 445 11.77 -31.78 -30.29
CA LEU A 445 12.22 -30.45 -29.89
C LEU A 445 12.37 -30.40 -28.37
N GLU A 446 13.57 -30.07 -27.90
CA GLU A 446 13.87 -29.78 -26.51
C GLU A 446 14.14 -28.30 -26.35
N TRP A 447 13.76 -27.71 -25.21
CA TRP A 447 13.99 -26.31 -24.85
C TRP A 447 14.11 -26.18 -23.32
N ARG A 448 14.62 -25.03 -22.86
CA ARG A 448 14.69 -24.62 -21.45
C ARG A 448 13.96 -23.32 -21.21
#